data_AF-A0A7K1VJB5-F1
#
_entry.id   AF-A0A7K1VJB5-F1
#
_cell.length_a   1.000
_cell.length_b   1.000
_cell.length_c   1.000
_cell.angle_alpha   90.00
_cell.angle_beta   90.00
_cell.angle_gamma   90.00
#
_symmetry.space_group_name_H-M   'P 1'
#
loop_
_entity.id
_entity.type
_entity.pdbx_description
1 polymer ?
#
loop_
_entity_poly.entity_id
_entity_poly.type
_entity_poly.pdbx_seq_one_letter_code
_entity_poly.pdbx_strand_id
1 'polypeptide(L)'
;MSAKPFHLAWFGAGGFGVKSWNRTWSGRGGVDWASPQLWVDTAQALERARFDYIIIEDSNYVPDAYGGDSKAYLSSATATPKMDPSVLAPIMSHLTSHIGVVPTLSITEYHPYMLARKINTLDHMSQGRTGWNVVTSSSHRGAQNYGKDLLEEHDLRYDMADEFFDLACQLWESWDEDAVVVDEENGVWADFEKVHTLDFEGKFYRSRGPLNAPRSPQGRPVFTQAGGSPRGKRFAARTANSVISGVEGGPEAMKTFREDIRREAVVAGRNPDDVKVLFMVSPVLGETDAEAHEKSARQKAFAQAHPELGLLHLSRHSGIDFAQFPIDEPIPATATTNGHQQMLAQAIGKTPREFLTKGTGSLELVGTPATVAAQMDEVMQEVGGDGFLIANFDLNRRYVSEIADGLVPALQRRGLTRTEYSFDTFRDNLLEF
;
A
#
# COMPACT_ATOMS: atom_id res chain seq x y z
N MET A 1 29.51 4.06 -12.79
CA MET A 1 28.37 3.36 -13.42
C MET A 1 27.26 4.39 -13.57
N SER A 2 26.48 4.38 -14.65
CA SER A 2 25.31 5.26 -14.74
C SER A 2 24.34 4.92 -13.60
N ALA A 3 23.74 5.94 -12.96
CA ALA A 3 22.71 5.73 -11.97
C ALA A 3 21.58 4.88 -12.55
N LYS A 4 21.13 3.86 -11.81
CA LYS A 4 19.96 3.07 -12.21
C LYS A 4 18.71 3.76 -11.64
N PRO A 5 17.71 4.07 -12.47
CA PRO A 5 16.48 4.67 -11.98
C PRO A 5 15.73 3.68 -11.08
N PHE A 6 14.95 4.21 -10.15
CA PHE A 6 14.07 3.47 -9.27
C PHE A 6 12.69 4.13 -9.17
N HIS A 7 11.70 3.34 -8.76
CA HIS A 7 10.32 3.76 -8.65
C HIS A 7 10.05 4.53 -7.36
N LEU A 8 9.08 5.45 -7.43
CA LEU A 8 8.58 6.19 -6.28
C LEU A 8 7.07 5.97 -6.18
N ALA A 9 6.64 5.46 -5.03
CA ALA A 9 5.23 5.35 -4.69
C ALA A 9 4.92 6.07 -3.38
N TRP A 10 3.65 6.37 -3.15
CA TRP A 10 3.18 7.03 -1.94
C TRP A 10 2.26 6.14 -1.10
N PHE A 11 2.57 5.97 0.18
CA PHE A 11 1.72 5.30 1.15
C PHE A 11 0.77 6.29 1.82
N GLY A 12 -0.51 6.19 1.48
CA GLY A 12 -1.62 6.85 2.16
C GLY A 12 -1.88 6.27 3.55
N ALA A 13 -0.90 6.41 4.45
CA ALA A 13 -0.90 5.81 5.77
C ALA A 13 -2.13 6.24 6.59
N GLY A 14 -2.79 5.25 7.22
CA GLY A 14 -4.01 5.47 8.00
C GLY A 14 -5.25 5.75 7.16
N GLY A 15 -5.21 5.50 5.84
CA GLY A 15 -6.37 5.52 4.93
C GLY A 15 -7.10 6.83 4.81
N PHE A 16 -8.26 6.82 4.14
CA PHE A 16 -9.09 8.01 3.94
C PHE A 16 -9.79 8.42 5.25
N GLY A 17 -9.04 9.13 6.10
CA GLY A 17 -9.48 9.56 7.42
C GLY A 17 -8.82 10.86 7.86
N VAL A 18 -8.94 11.17 9.15
CA VAL A 18 -8.38 12.40 9.74
C VAL A 18 -6.85 12.41 9.63
N LYS A 19 -6.28 13.54 9.15
CA LYS A 19 -4.83 13.72 8.98
C LYS A 19 -4.34 14.95 9.70
N SER A 20 -3.22 14.81 10.42
CA SER A 20 -2.45 15.91 11.04
C SER A 20 -3.26 16.89 11.90
N TRP A 21 -4.45 16.51 12.40
CA TRP A 21 -5.45 17.47 12.89
C TRP A 21 -4.98 18.30 14.09
N ASN A 22 -4.08 17.77 14.91
CA ASN A 22 -3.54 18.39 16.12
C ASN A 22 -2.08 18.85 15.94
N ARG A 23 -1.64 19.09 14.69
CA ARG A 23 -0.27 19.53 14.38
C ARG A 23 -0.22 21.00 13.99
N THR A 24 0.97 21.61 14.04
CA THR A 24 1.18 23.01 13.65
C THR A 24 0.76 23.29 12.20
N TRP A 25 0.98 22.35 11.28
CA TRP A 25 0.69 22.47 9.85
C TRP A 25 -0.56 21.67 9.45
N SER A 26 -1.58 21.67 10.31
CA SER A 26 -2.81 20.89 10.17
C SER A 26 -3.84 21.51 9.22
N GLY A 27 -3.80 22.83 9.03
CA GLY A 27 -4.85 23.57 8.32
C GLY A 27 -6.23 23.26 8.92
N ARG A 28 -7.20 22.91 8.06
CA ARG A 28 -8.55 22.46 8.48
C ARG A 28 -8.69 20.93 8.53
N GLY A 29 -7.58 20.20 8.60
CA GLY A 29 -7.54 18.73 8.49
C GLY A 29 -8.34 17.97 9.55
N GLY A 30 -8.70 18.58 10.68
CA GLY A 30 -9.60 17.99 11.66
C GLY A 30 -11.10 18.14 11.34
N VAL A 31 -11.47 19.11 10.49
CA VAL A 31 -12.87 19.43 10.17
C VAL A 31 -13.23 18.94 8.77
N ASP A 32 -12.36 19.20 7.80
CA ASP A 32 -12.60 18.90 6.39
C ASP A 32 -12.02 17.53 5.98
N TRP A 33 -11.70 16.66 6.95
CA TRP A 33 -11.05 15.36 6.69
C TRP A 33 -11.86 14.46 5.76
N ALA A 34 -13.18 14.63 5.73
CA ALA A 34 -14.06 13.86 4.88
C ALA A 34 -14.10 14.34 3.42
N SER A 35 -13.52 15.51 3.14
CA SER A 35 -13.38 16.02 1.78
C SER A 35 -12.27 15.28 1.02
N PRO A 36 -12.47 14.98 -0.28
CA PRO A 36 -11.41 14.37 -1.09
C PRO A 36 -10.24 15.32 -1.37
N GLN A 37 -10.36 16.62 -1.10
CA GLN A 37 -9.42 17.64 -1.61
C GLN A 37 -7.97 17.45 -1.15
N LEU A 38 -7.72 17.01 0.08
CA LEU A 38 -6.35 16.71 0.52
C LEU A 38 -5.72 15.59 -0.32
N TRP A 39 -6.49 14.57 -0.65
CA TRP A 39 -6.02 13.43 -1.45
C TRP A 39 -5.84 13.80 -2.93
N VAL A 40 -6.73 14.62 -3.47
CA VAL A 40 -6.61 15.17 -4.83
C VAL A 40 -5.33 16.02 -4.94
N ASP A 41 -5.14 16.98 -4.03
CA ASP A 41 -3.95 17.83 -4.03
C ASP A 41 -2.67 17.01 -3.88
N THR A 42 -2.73 15.94 -3.07
CA THR A 42 -1.62 15.00 -2.92
C THR A 42 -1.34 14.28 -4.24
N ALA A 43 -2.34 13.67 -4.86
CA ALA A 43 -2.17 12.95 -6.13
C ALA A 43 -1.62 13.85 -7.25
N GLN A 44 -2.11 15.08 -7.36
CA GLN A 44 -1.62 16.05 -8.36
C GLN A 44 -0.18 16.49 -8.11
N ALA A 45 0.22 16.67 -6.84
CA ALA A 45 1.60 16.97 -6.50
C ALA A 45 2.53 15.78 -6.81
N LEU A 46 2.11 14.57 -6.48
CA LEU A 46 2.86 13.35 -6.77
C LEU A 46 2.99 13.09 -8.28
N GLU A 47 1.93 13.34 -9.06
CA GLU A 47 1.96 13.22 -10.52
C GLU A 47 2.89 14.24 -11.18
N ARG A 48 2.87 15.50 -10.70
CA ARG A 48 3.85 16.51 -11.11
C ARG A 48 5.28 16.04 -10.84
N ALA A 49 5.48 15.32 -9.74
CA ALA A 49 6.74 14.70 -9.35
C ALA A 49 6.97 13.29 -9.93
N ARG A 50 6.16 12.85 -10.90
CA ARG A 50 6.34 11.58 -11.62
C ARG A 50 6.36 10.32 -10.74
N PHE A 51 5.59 10.30 -9.66
CA PHE A 51 5.37 9.09 -8.89
C PHE A 51 4.63 8.04 -9.72
N ASP A 52 4.96 6.77 -9.50
CA ASP A 52 4.28 5.63 -10.11
C ASP A 52 2.82 5.54 -9.65
N TYR A 53 2.61 5.56 -8.33
CA TYR A 53 1.29 5.44 -7.76
C TYR A 53 1.16 5.98 -6.34
N ILE A 54 -0.09 6.20 -5.93
CA ILE A 54 -0.52 6.35 -4.54
C ILE A 54 -1.39 5.18 -4.13
N ILE A 55 -1.04 4.55 -3.01
CA ILE A 55 -1.84 3.51 -2.37
C ILE A 55 -2.62 4.11 -1.20
N ILE A 56 -3.91 3.77 -1.10
CA ILE A 56 -4.79 4.19 -0.02
C ILE A 56 -5.01 2.96 0.86
N GLU A 57 -4.35 2.91 2.02
CA GLU A 57 -4.53 1.83 3.01
C GLU A 57 -5.95 1.88 3.59
N ASP A 58 -6.47 0.73 4.02
CA ASP A 58 -7.79 0.69 4.65
C ASP A 58 -7.93 -0.36 5.74
N SER A 59 -8.89 -0.09 6.63
CA SER A 59 -9.47 -1.06 7.55
C SER A 59 -10.88 -0.62 7.92
N ASN A 60 -11.79 -1.56 7.99
CA ASN A 60 -13.23 -1.34 8.10
C ASN A 60 -13.81 -1.61 9.50
N TYR A 61 -13.13 -1.18 10.55
CA TYR A 61 -13.61 -1.30 11.93
C TYR A 61 -13.06 -0.18 12.80
N VAL A 62 -13.73 0.07 13.92
CA VAL A 62 -13.21 0.91 15.00
C VAL A 62 -12.31 0.02 15.88
N PRO A 63 -11.00 0.30 15.99
CA PRO A 63 -10.12 -0.53 16.79
C PRO A 63 -10.42 -0.43 18.29
N ASP A 64 -10.22 -1.53 18.99
CA ASP A 64 -10.36 -1.66 20.44
C ASP A 64 -9.27 -2.54 21.08
N ALA A 65 -8.21 -2.84 20.32
CA ALA A 65 -7.17 -3.78 20.73
C ALA A 65 -6.35 -3.27 21.92
N TYR A 66 -6.06 -1.97 21.98
CA TYR A 66 -5.31 -1.36 23.08
C TYR A 66 -6.23 -1.01 24.26
N GLY A 67 -5.99 -1.62 25.41
CA GLY A 67 -6.77 -1.40 26.63
C GLY A 67 -8.19 -1.98 26.60
N GLY A 68 -8.54 -2.76 25.56
CA GLY A 68 -9.85 -3.41 25.42
C GLY A 68 -11.01 -2.46 25.11
N ASP A 69 -10.74 -1.22 24.72
CA ASP A 69 -11.77 -0.25 24.32
C ASP A 69 -11.31 0.67 23.18
N SER A 70 -12.26 1.41 22.59
CA SER A 70 -11.99 2.31 21.47
C SER A 70 -11.65 3.74 21.88
N LYS A 71 -11.53 4.05 23.18
CA LYS A 71 -11.43 5.42 23.71
C LYS A 71 -10.19 6.11 23.15
N ALA A 72 -9.03 5.46 23.29
CA ALA A 72 -7.75 6.03 22.88
C ALA A 72 -7.65 6.19 21.35
N TYR A 73 -8.21 5.25 20.58
CA TYR A 73 -8.28 5.33 19.12
C TYR A 73 -9.15 6.51 18.66
N LEU A 74 -10.37 6.64 19.21
CA LEU A 74 -11.30 7.70 18.84
C LEU A 74 -10.82 9.08 19.29
N SER A 75 -10.28 9.21 20.51
CA SER A 75 -9.85 10.52 21.04
C SER A 75 -8.62 11.09 20.32
N SER A 76 -7.78 10.22 19.76
CA SER A 76 -6.58 10.63 19.01
C SER A 76 -6.77 10.66 17.49
N ALA A 77 -7.92 10.18 17.01
CA ALA A 77 -8.17 9.89 15.60
C ALA A 77 -7.11 8.93 14.98
N THR A 78 -6.63 7.97 15.77
CA THR A 78 -5.63 7.01 15.32
C THR A 78 -6.32 5.83 14.65
N ALA A 79 -6.07 5.65 13.34
CA ALA A 79 -6.64 4.60 12.51
C ALA A 79 -8.19 4.60 12.35
N THR A 80 -8.89 5.56 12.95
CA THR A 80 -10.34 5.76 12.84
C THR A 80 -10.65 7.24 13.09
N PRO A 81 -11.67 7.84 12.44
CA PRO A 81 -12.53 7.26 11.40
C PRO A 81 -11.78 7.02 10.08
N LYS A 82 -12.29 6.08 9.29
CA LYS A 82 -11.89 5.82 7.90
C LYS A 82 -13.10 5.71 7.00
N MET A 83 -12.97 6.21 5.78
CA MET A 83 -13.95 6.06 4.72
C MET A 83 -13.43 5.16 3.61
N ASP A 84 -14.36 4.64 2.81
CA ASP A 84 -14.10 3.68 1.75
C ASP A 84 -13.15 4.27 0.68
N PRO A 85 -11.95 3.68 0.48
CA PRO A 85 -10.98 4.15 -0.52
C PRO A 85 -11.49 3.94 -1.95
N SER A 86 -12.41 3.00 -2.20
CA SER A 86 -12.99 2.76 -3.53
C SER A 86 -13.92 3.87 -4.00
N VAL A 87 -14.42 4.71 -3.07
CA VAL A 87 -15.22 5.91 -3.39
C VAL A 87 -14.28 7.08 -3.70
N LEU A 88 -13.14 7.17 -3.02
CA LEU A 88 -12.15 8.22 -3.21
C LEU A 88 -11.33 8.03 -4.50
N ALA A 89 -10.94 6.78 -4.80
CA ALA A 89 -10.10 6.43 -5.94
C ALA A 89 -10.57 6.99 -7.30
N PRO A 90 -11.86 6.92 -7.70
CA PRO A 90 -12.31 7.49 -8.97
C PRO A 90 -12.20 9.02 -9.02
N ILE A 91 -12.39 9.72 -7.89
CA ILE A 91 -12.24 11.19 -7.83
C ILE A 91 -10.78 11.57 -8.08
N MET A 92 -9.84 10.88 -7.40
CA MET A 92 -8.41 11.12 -7.60
C MET A 92 -7.97 10.80 -9.03
N SER A 93 -8.45 9.66 -9.57
CA SER A 93 -8.10 9.22 -10.92
C SER A 93 -8.60 10.23 -11.96
N HIS A 94 -9.83 10.74 -11.83
CA HIS A 94 -10.39 11.69 -12.78
C HIS A 94 -9.70 13.08 -12.77
N LEU A 95 -9.06 13.43 -11.66
CA LEU A 95 -8.37 14.72 -11.48
C LEU A 95 -6.84 14.64 -11.67
N THR A 96 -6.38 13.55 -12.27
CA THR A 96 -4.99 13.24 -12.63
C THR A 96 -4.96 12.55 -14.00
N SER A 97 -3.78 12.40 -14.61
CA SER A 97 -3.65 11.89 -16.00
C SER A 97 -2.78 10.64 -16.17
N HIS A 98 -1.84 10.37 -15.27
CA HIS A 98 -0.83 9.32 -15.39
C HIS A 98 -0.60 8.53 -14.10
N ILE A 99 -0.66 9.17 -12.92
CA ILE A 99 -0.38 8.49 -11.66
C ILE A 99 -1.39 7.36 -11.42
N GLY A 100 -0.90 6.20 -10.98
CA GLY A 100 -1.73 5.08 -10.55
C GLY A 100 -2.43 5.36 -9.22
N VAL A 101 -3.68 4.92 -9.09
CA VAL A 101 -4.44 5.00 -7.83
C VAL A 101 -4.80 3.59 -7.36
N VAL A 102 -4.31 3.23 -6.18
CA VAL A 102 -4.38 1.86 -5.66
C VAL A 102 -5.19 1.83 -4.34
N PRO A 103 -6.52 1.64 -4.39
CA PRO A 103 -7.31 1.36 -3.19
C PRO A 103 -6.95 0.00 -2.59
N THR A 104 -6.89 -0.06 -1.25
CA THR A 104 -6.85 -1.32 -0.50
C THR A 104 -8.23 -1.87 -0.33
N LEU A 105 -8.46 -3.10 -0.79
CA LEU A 105 -9.75 -3.78 -0.69
C LEU A 105 -9.50 -5.22 -0.26
N SER A 106 -10.11 -5.64 0.86
CA SER A 106 -9.86 -6.97 1.41
C SER A 106 -10.73 -8.03 0.76
N ILE A 107 -10.15 -9.20 0.49
CA ILE A 107 -10.92 -10.36 0.02
C ILE A 107 -11.94 -10.86 1.05
N THR A 108 -11.80 -10.44 2.31
CA THR A 108 -12.71 -10.84 3.40
C THR A 108 -14.03 -10.07 3.35
N GLU A 109 -14.06 -8.95 2.63
CA GLU A 109 -15.15 -7.97 2.64
C GLU A 109 -16.04 -8.06 1.40
N TYR A 110 -15.56 -8.76 0.36
CA TYR A 110 -16.20 -8.82 -0.94
C TYR A 110 -16.34 -10.26 -1.41
N HIS A 111 -17.36 -10.49 -2.23
CA HIS A 111 -17.37 -11.64 -3.12
C HIS A 111 -16.46 -11.38 -4.34
N PRO A 112 -15.69 -12.37 -4.86
CA PRO A 112 -14.80 -12.20 -6.01
C PRO A 112 -15.44 -11.52 -7.21
N TYR A 113 -16.64 -11.96 -7.61
CA TYR A 113 -17.39 -11.37 -8.72
C TYR A 113 -17.66 -9.86 -8.54
N MET A 114 -18.04 -9.45 -7.33
CA MET A 114 -18.35 -8.04 -7.03
C MET A 114 -17.09 -7.17 -7.06
N LEU A 115 -15.98 -7.68 -6.52
CA LEU A 115 -14.71 -6.95 -6.52
C LEU A 115 -14.10 -6.86 -7.92
N ALA A 116 -14.11 -7.96 -8.69
CA ALA A 116 -13.66 -7.99 -10.08
C ALA A 116 -14.40 -6.95 -10.92
N ARG A 117 -15.74 -6.89 -10.80
CA ARG A 117 -16.55 -5.86 -11.47
C ARG A 117 -16.16 -4.45 -11.05
N LYS A 118 -16.04 -4.20 -9.74
CA LYS A 118 -15.69 -2.87 -9.20
C LYS A 118 -14.33 -2.39 -9.74
N ILE A 119 -13.31 -3.25 -9.68
CA ILE A 119 -11.97 -2.89 -10.17
C ILE A 119 -11.97 -2.72 -11.69
N ASN A 120 -12.66 -3.57 -12.45
CA ASN A 120 -12.79 -3.42 -13.91
C ASN A 120 -13.41 -2.06 -14.27
N THR A 121 -14.45 -1.64 -13.54
CA THR A 121 -15.08 -0.32 -13.72
C THR A 121 -14.11 0.82 -13.40
N LEU A 122 -13.38 0.75 -12.28
CA LEU A 122 -12.38 1.75 -11.94
C LEU A 122 -11.28 1.85 -13.01
N ASP A 123 -10.86 0.70 -13.54
CA ASP A 123 -9.81 0.66 -14.56
C ASP A 123 -10.25 1.31 -15.88
N HIS A 124 -11.48 1.03 -16.35
CA HIS A 124 -12.09 1.75 -17.47
C HIS A 124 -12.19 3.27 -17.19
N MET A 125 -12.72 3.66 -16.03
CA MET A 125 -12.92 5.08 -15.68
C MET A 125 -11.61 5.86 -15.53
N SER A 126 -10.54 5.19 -15.14
CA SER A 126 -9.20 5.76 -14.98
C SER A 126 -8.34 5.67 -16.25
N GLN A 127 -8.86 5.05 -17.31
CA GLN A 127 -8.14 4.76 -18.57
C GLN A 127 -6.88 3.92 -18.33
N GLY A 128 -6.99 2.87 -17.52
CA GLY A 128 -5.89 1.95 -17.26
C GLY A 128 -4.92 2.39 -16.18
N ARG A 129 -5.39 3.15 -15.18
CA ARG A 129 -4.56 3.65 -14.07
C ARG A 129 -4.98 3.14 -12.69
N THR A 130 -5.86 2.15 -12.66
CA THR A 130 -6.28 1.53 -11.39
C THR A 130 -5.31 0.44 -10.99
N GLY A 131 -4.99 0.39 -9.70
CA GLY A 131 -4.45 -0.81 -9.07
C GLY A 131 -5.38 -1.36 -8.00
N TRP A 132 -5.00 -2.49 -7.43
CA TRP A 132 -5.66 -3.08 -6.27
C TRP A 132 -4.60 -3.57 -5.29
N ASN A 133 -4.64 -3.05 -4.06
CA ASN A 133 -3.87 -3.62 -2.98
C ASN A 133 -4.63 -4.80 -2.36
N VAL A 134 -4.12 -6.00 -2.63
CA VAL A 134 -4.75 -7.26 -2.23
C VAL A 134 -4.38 -7.56 -0.78
N VAL A 135 -5.38 -7.53 0.11
CA VAL A 135 -5.19 -7.82 1.53
C VAL A 135 -6.14 -8.91 2.01
N THR A 136 -5.68 -9.66 3.00
CA THR A 136 -6.41 -10.77 3.62
C THR A 136 -7.06 -10.39 4.95
N SER A 137 -7.11 -9.09 5.28
CA SER A 137 -7.43 -8.55 6.61
C SER A 137 -6.46 -9.01 7.72
N SER A 138 -6.63 -8.53 8.94
CA SER A 138 -5.79 -8.92 10.09
C SER A 138 -6.49 -8.87 11.44
N SER A 139 -7.76 -8.46 11.48
CA SER A 139 -8.52 -8.24 12.72
C SER A 139 -9.82 -9.03 12.73
N HIS A 140 -10.08 -9.72 13.85
CA HIS A 140 -11.36 -10.36 14.12
C HIS A 140 -12.50 -9.32 14.17
N ARG A 141 -12.25 -8.10 14.66
CA ARG A 141 -13.27 -7.02 14.68
C ARG A 141 -13.74 -6.63 13.28
N GLY A 142 -12.83 -6.59 12.31
CA GLY A 142 -13.18 -6.37 10.91
C GLY A 142 -14.14 -7.46 10.40
N ALA A 143 -13.83 -8.73 10.68
CA ALA A 143 -14.66 -9.86 10.28
C ALA A 143 -16.06 -9.87 10.94
N GLN A 144 -16.15 -9.43 12.19
CA GLN A 144 -17.41 -9.34 12.95
C GLN A 144 -18.44 -8.39 12.33
N ASN A 145 -17.99 -7.35 11.62
CA ASN A 145 -18.88 -6.45 10.87
C ASN A 145 -19.59 -7.14 9.67
N TYR A 146 -19.14 -8.33 9.28
CA TYR A 146 -19.70 -9.13 8.18
C TYR A 146 -20.36 -10.42 8.67
N GLY A 147 -20.69 -10.49 9.97
CA GLY A 147 -21.41 -11.62 10.56
C GLY A 147 -20.55 -12.86 10.81
N LYS A 148 -19.22 -12.73 10.86
CA LYS A 148 -18.31 -13.80 11.27
C LYS A 148 -17.93 -13.67 12.76
N ASP A 149 -17.84 -14.76 13.49
CA ASP A 149 -17.38 -14.72 14.88
C ASP A 149 -15.90 -14.35 14.99
N LEU A 150 -15.08 -15.00 14.15
CA LEU A 150 -13.64 -14.80 14.06
C LEU A 150 -13.21 -14.72 12.60
N LEU A 151 -12.23 -13.85 12.33
CA LEU A 151 -11.40 -13.94 11.14
C LEU A 151 -10.68 -15.30 11.06
N GLU A 152 -10.63 -15.87 9.86
CA GLU A 152 -9.96 -17.14 9.58
C GLU A 152 -8.45 -17.12 9.94
N GLU A 153 -7.87 -18.30 10.14
CA GLU A 153 -6.44 -18.46 10.43
C GLU A 153 -5.55 -17.90 9.31
N HIS A 154 -4.43 -17.30 9.70
CA HIS A 154 -3.54 -16.54 8.81
C HIS A 154 -3.23 -17.24 7.48
N ASP A 155 -2.77 -18.51 7.51
CA ASP A 155 -2.39 -19.22 6.28
C ASP A 155 -3.61 -19.62 5.44
N LEU A 156 -4.71 -20.00 6.08
CA LEU A 156 -5.97 -20.30 5.40
C LEU A 156 -6.51 -19.09 4.63
N ARG A 157 -6.33 -17.88 5.18
CA ARG A 157 -6.73 -16.64 4.49
C ARG A 157 -5.95 -16.42 3.20
N TYR A 158 -4.69 -16.85 3.14
CA TYR A 158 -3.93 -16.81 1.90
C TYR A 158 -4.33 -17.92 0.92
N ASP A 159 -4.76 -19.10 1.41
CA ASP A 159 -5.33 -20.12 0.53
C ASP A 159 -6.65 -19.64 -0.10
N MET A 160 -7.47 -18.92 0.68
CA MET A 160 -8.64 -18.22 0.15
C MET A 160 -8.23 -17.11 -0.84
N ALA A 161 -7.18 -16.36 -0.54
CA ALA A 161 -6.67 -15.31 -1.44
C ALA A 161 -6.21 -15.86 -2.79
N ASP A 162 -5.61 -17.05 -2.79
CA ASP A 162 -5.19 -17.73 -4.01
C ASP A 162 -6.39 -17.98 -4.93
N GLU A 163 -7.41 -18.64 -4.39
CA GLU A 163 -8.62 -18.97 -5.16
C GLU A 163 -9.41 -17.71 -5.56
N PHE A 164 -9.47 -16.71 -4.67
CA PHE A 164 -10.09 -15.42 -4.97
C PHE A 164 -9.41 -14.75 -6.15
N PHE A 165 -8.07 -14.67 -6.13
CA PHE A 165 -7.28 -14.02 -7.16
C PHE A 165 -7.45 -14.74 -8.50
N ASP A 166 -7.36 -16.07 -8.51
CA ASP A 166 -7.50 -16.87 -9.74
C ASP A 166 -8.89 -16.67 -10.36
N LEU A 167 -9.95 -16.69 -9.54
CA LEU A 167 -11.32 -16.41 -10.01
C LEU A 167 -11.47 -14.97 -10.53
N ALA A 168 -10.91 -13.97 -9.83
CA ALA A 168 -10.96 -12.58 -10.29
C ALA A 168 -10.23 -12.38 -11.63
N CYS A 169 -9.06 -13.00 -11.80
CA CYS A 169 -8.32 -13.00 -13.05
C CYS A 169 -9.11 -13.63 -14.19
N GLN A 170 -9.67 -14.82 -13.99
CA GLN A 170 -10.49 -15.46 -15.02
C GLN A 170 -11.75 -14.64 -15.35
N LEU A 171 -12.33 -13.93 -14.39
CA LEU A 171 -13.48 -13.05 -14.63
C LEU A 171 -13.10 -11.88 -15.56
N TRP A 172 -11.96 -11.23 -15.36
CA TRP A 172 -11.49 -10.19 -16.28
C TRP A 172 -11.17 -10.75 -17.67
N GLU A 173 -10.82 -12.03 -17.75
CA GLU A 173 -10.50 -12.72 -19.01
C GLU A 173 -11.70 -13.41 -19.66
N SER A 174 -12.89 -13.29 -19.08
CA SER A 174 -14.09 -13.95 -19.61
C SER A 174 -14.62 -13.33 -20.91
N TRP A 175 -14.02 -12.23 -21.34
CA TRP A 175 -14.18 -11.62 -22.66
C TRP A 175 -12.83 -11.67 -23.35
N ASP A 176 -12.77 -12.11 -24.60
CA ASP A 176 -11.56 -11.99 -25.40
C ASP A 176 -11.22 -10.51 -25.67
N GLU A 177 -9.97 -10.24 -26.03
CA GLU A 177 -9.46 -8.88 -26.24
C GLU A 177 -10.19 -8.14 -27.36
N ASP A 178 -10.70 -8.86 -28.36
CA ASP A 178 -11.41 -8.34 -29.52
C ASP A 178 -12.90 -8.75 -29.53
N ALA A 179 -13.48 -9.01 -28.36
CA ALA A 179 -14.90 -9.37 -28.20
C ALA A 179 -15.84 -8.21 -28.54
N VAL A 180 -15.44 -6.95 -28.35
CA VAL A 180 -16.23 -5.76 -28.72
C VAL A 180 -15.88 -5.35 -30.15
N VAL A 181 -16.82 -5.51 -31.09
CA VAL A 181 -16.59 -5.33 -32.53
C VAL A 181 -17.22 -4.07 -33.11
N VAL A 182 -18.26 -3.52 -32.46
CA VAL A 182 -18.98 -2.30 -32.88
C VAL A 182 -19.31 -2.29 -34.39
N ASP A 183 -20.00 -3.33 -34.85
CA ASP A 183 -20.48 -3.45 -36.23
C ASP A 183 -21.85 -2.75 -36.36
N GLU A 184 -21.82 -1.48 -36.78
CA GLU A 184 -23.02 -0.65 -36.96
C GLU A 184 -23.90 -1.12 -38.13
N GLU A 185 -23.32 -1.76 -39.15
CA GLU A 185 -24.05 -2.24 -40.34
C GLU A 185 -24.95 -3.43 -39.99
N ASN A 186 -24.40 -4.38 -39.23
CA ASN A 186 -25.13 -5.59 -38.80
C ASN A 186 -25.80 -5.44 -37.42
N GLY A 187 -25.59 -4.32 -36.72
CA GLY A 187 -26.18 -4.05 -35.41
C GLY A 187 -25.59 -4.92 -34.28
N VAL A 188 -24.33 -5.32 -34.41
CA VAL A 188 -23.63 -6.20 -33.46
C VAL A 188 -22.59 -5.41 -32.68
N TRP A 189 -22.82 -5.23 -31.37
CA TRP A 189 -21.86 -4.52 -30.53
C TRP A 189 -20.68 -5.40 -30.09
N ALA A 190 -20.95 -6.66 -29.74
CA ALA A 190 -19.95 -7.64 -29.32
C ALA A 190 -20.22 -9.01 -29.94
N ASP A 191 -19.14 -9.74 -30.23
CA ASP A 191 -19.18 -11.13 -30.67
C ASP A 191 -19.45 -12.03 -29.47
N PHE A 192 -20.62 -12.69 -29.47
CA PHE A 192 -21.04 -13.55 -28.37
C PHE A 192 -20.20 -14.84 -28.26
N GLU A 193 -19.54 -15.27 -29.34
CA GLU A 193 -18.68 -16.46 -29.33
C GLU A 193 -17.37 -16.20 -28.56
N LYS A 194 -17.05 -14.93 -28.29
CA LYS A 194 -15.86 -14.45 -27.57
C LYS A 194 -16.13 -14.05 -26.12
N VAL A 195 -17.29 -14.44 -25.60
CA VAL A 195 -17.71 -14.17 -24.22
C VAL A 195 -18.06 -15.50 -23.56
N HIS A 196 -17.30 -15.86 -22.51
CA HIS A 196 -17.28 -17.21 -21.99
C HIS A 196 -17.75 -17.28 -20.53
N THR A 197 -18.60 -18.24 -20.21
CA THR A 197 -18.81 -18.61 -18.80
C THR A 197 -17.54 -19.24 -18.24
N LEU A 198 -17.34 -19.07 -16.94
CA LEU A 198 -16.22 -19.71 -16.23
C LEU A 198 -16.67 -21.04 -15.63
N ASP A 199 -17.90 -21.05 -15.08
CA ASP A 199 -18.44 -22.14 -14.28
C ASP A 199 -17.44 -22.61 -13.19
N PHE A 200 -16.82 -21.63 -12.53
CA PHE A 200 -15.76 -21.84 -11.55
C PHE A 200 -16.33 -22.50 -10.29
N GLU A 201 -15.77 -23.66 -9.93
CA GLU A 201 -16.08 -24.39 -8.70
C GLU A 201 -14.82 -24.65 -7.89
N GLY A 202 -14.50 -23.73 -6.98
CA GLY A 202 -13.38 -23.90 -6.05
C GLY A 202 -13.81 -24.40 -4.67
N LYS A 203 -12.85 -24.46 -3.75
CA LYS A 203 -13.06 -24.87 -2.36
C LYS A 203 -13.79 -23.79 -1.57
N PHE A 204 -13.54 -22.52 -1.87
CA PHE A 204 -14.04 -21.37 -1.12
C PHE A 204 -15.09 -20.57 -1.89
N TYR A 205 -14.99 -20.52 -3.22
CA TYR A 205 -15.81 -19.67 -4.07
C TYR A 205 -16.38 -20.44 -5.27
N ARG A 206 -17.56 -20.01 -5.70
CA ARG A 206 -18.22 -20.50 -6.92
C ARG A 206 -18.74 -19.32 -7.73
N SER A 207 -18.57 -19.34 -9.04
CA SER A 207 -19.12 -18.30 -9.91
C SER A 207 -19.35 -18.80 -11.32
N ARG A 208 -20.55 -18.51 -11.86
CA ARG A 208 -20.90 -18.84 -13.25
C ARG A 208 -20.12 -18.01 -14.27
N GLY A 209 -19.99 -16.71 -14.01
CA GLY A 209 -19.58 -15.72 -15.01
C GLY A 209 -20.51 -15.68 -16.24
N PRO A 210 -20.09 -15.05 -17.36
CA PRO A 210 -18.92 -14.16 -17.51
C PRO A 210 -18.98 -12.94 -16.58
N LEU A 211 -17.91 -12.17 -16.49
CA LEU A 211 -18.01 -10.80 -15.99
C LEU A 211 -18.96 -10.01 -16.88
N ASN A 212 -19.80 -9.15 -16.30
CA ASN A 212 -20.82 -8.42 -17.06
C ASN A 212 -20.29 -7.15 -17.75
N ALA A 213 -18.98 -7.06 -17.97
CA ALA A 213 -18.30 -5.93 -18.59
C ALA A 213 -17.07 -6.44 -19.38
N PRO A 214 -16.72 -5.81 -20.50
CA PRO A 214 -15.56 -6.20 -21.30
C PRO A 214 -14.24 -5.91 -20.56
N ARG A 215 -13.15 -6.49 -21.08
CA ARG A 215 -11.78 -6.23 -20.62
C ARG A 215 -11.51 -4.72 -20.51
N SER A 216 -10.86 -4.32 -19.42
CA SER A 216 -10.42 -2.94 -19.21
C SER A 216 -9.12 -2.63 -19.96
N PRO A 217 -8.67 -1.36 -20.03
CA PRO A 217 -7.47 -0.98 -20.77
C PRO A 217 -6.20 -1.73 -20.34
N GLN A 218 -6.05 -2.10 -19.06
CA GLN A 218 -4.91 -2.93 -18.61
C GLN A 218 -5.18 -4.44 -18.72
N GLY A 219 -6.41 -4.85 -19.08
CA GLY A 219 -6.93 -6.22 -19.00
C GLY A 219 -7.10 -6.71 -17.56
N ARG A 220 -6.05 -6.57 -16.75
CA ARG A 220 -6.00 -6.81 -15.31
C ARG A 220 -5.42 -5.56 -14.64
N PRO A 221 -5.89 -5.13 -13.46
CA PRO A 221 -5.29 -4.00 -12.74
C PRO A 221 -3.85 -4.31 -12.28
N VAL A 222 -3.09 -3.29 -11.93
CA VAL A 222 -1.82 -3.48 -11.20
C VAL A 222 -2.11 -4.00 -9.80
N PHE A 223 -1.46 -5.08 -9.40
CA PHE A 223 -1.63 -5.64 -8.05
C PHE A 223 -0.51 -5.17 -7.12
N THR A 224 -0.87 -4.70 -5.93
CA THR A 224 0.08 -4.46 -4.85
C THR A 224 -0.18 -5.39 -3.67
N GLN A 225 0.88 -5.70 -2.92
CA GLN A 225 0.78 -6.61 -1.78
C GLN A 225 1.82 -6.26 -0.71
N ALA A 226 1.49 -6.43 0.59
CA ALA A 226 2.33 -6.02 1.73
C ALA A 226 2.57 -7.11 2.80
N GLY A 227 2.43 -8.39 2.44
CA GLY A 227 2.55 -9.54 3.33
C GLY A 227 3.99 -10.01 3.49
N GLY A 228 4.61 -9.72 4.63
CA GLY A 228 5.98 -10.14 4.94
C GLY A 228 6.14 -11.52 5.59
N SER A 229 5.06 -12.23 5.91
CA SER A 229 5.13 -13.62 6.40
C SER A 229 5.60 -14.57 5.29
N PRO A 230 6.13 -15.78 5.59
CA PRO A 230 6.54 -16.72 4.55
C PRO A 230 5.41 -17.05 3.55
N ARG A 231 4.17 -17.24 4.04
CA ARG A 231 2.99 -17.44 3.19
C ARG A 231 2.62 -16.19 2.38
N GLY A 232 2.74 -15.01 2.99
CA GLY A 232 2.52 -13.72 2.35
C GLY A 232 3.50 -13.43 1.22
N LYS A 233 4.80 -13.68 1.43
CA LYS A 233 5.84 -13.52 0.40
C LYS A 233 5.60 -14.41 -0.82
N ARG A 234 5.20 -15.68 -0.61
CA ARG A 234 4.83 -16.59 -1.70
C ARG A 234 3.64 -16.08 -2.51
N PHE A 235 2.60 -15.59 -1.82
CA PHE A 235 1.46 -14.98 -2.49
C PHE A 235 1.86 -13.75 -3.29
N ALA A 236 2.59 -12.82 -2.65
CA ALA A 236 3.07 -11.58 -3.26
C ALA A 236 3.88 -11.86 -4.53
N ALA A 237 4.83 -12.79 -4.46
CA ALA A 237 5.67 -13.14 -5.58
C ALA A 237 4.87 -13.77 -6.75
N ARG A 238 3.82 -14.54 -6.45
CA ARG A 238 2.93 -15.11 -7.47
C ARG A 238 2.03 -14.06 -8.13
N THR A 239 1.53 -13.07 -7.39
CA THR A 239 0.41 -12.23 -7.86
C THR A 239 0.75 -10.76 -8.09
N ALA A 240 1.68 -10.19 -7.33
CA ALA A 240 1.90 -8.75 -7.29
C ALA A 240 2.76 -8.24 -8.44
N ASN A 241 2.47 -7.02 -8.90
CA ASN A 241 3.39 -6.21 -9.71
C ASN A 241 4.28 -5.35 -8.82
N SER A 242 3.77 -4.91 -7.66
CA SER A 242 4.53 -4.18 -6.65
C SER A 242 4.36 -4.82 -5.26
N VAL A 243 5.47 -5.13 -4.60
CA VAL A 243 5.52 -5.64 -3.23
C VAL A 243 6.03 -4.53 -2.31
N ILE A 244 5.26 -4.24 -1.27
CA ILE A 244 5.57 -3.22 -0.29
C ILE A 244 6.22 -3.88 0.93
N SER A 245 7.36 -3.33 1.38
CA SER A 245 8.08 -3.86 2.53
C SER A 245 8.49 -2.79 3.53
N GLY A 246 8.20 -3.04 4.81
CA GLY A 246 8.72 -2.28 5.96
C GLY A 246 9.78 -3.09 6.72
N VAL A 247 10.69 -3.76 6.02
CA VAL A 247 11.72 -4.59 6.65
C VAL A 247 12.70 -3.70 7.44
N GLU A 248 13.00 -4.11 8.67
CA GLU A 248 14.03 -3.49 9.51
C GLU A 248 15.39 -4.18 9.29
N GLY A 249 16.48 -3.43 9.48
CA GLY A 249 17.85 -3.96 9.38
C GLY A 249 18.70 -3.28 8.32
N GLY A 250 18.21 -2.19 7.71
CA GLY A 250 18.95 -1.41 6.73
C GLY A 250 19.08 -2.09 5.36
N PRO A 251 20.02 -1.61 4.51
CA PRO A 251 20.16 -2.04 3.13
C PRO A 251 20.36 -3.56 2.95
N GLU A 252 21.12 -4.23 3.81
CA GLU A 252 21.30 -5.70 3.74
C GLU A 252 19.99 -6.47 3.95
N ALA A 253 19.14 -6.03 4.88
CA ALA A 253 17.84 -6.65 5.11
C ALA A 253 16.87 -6.38 3.94
N MET A 254 16.93 -5.17 3.36
CA MET A 254 16.18 -4.81 2.16
C MET A 254 16.59 -5.70 0.97
N LYS A 255 17.90 -5.86 0.74
CA LYS A 255 18.46 -6.74 -0.29
C LYS A 255 17.99 -8.17 -0.13
N THR A 256 18.13 -8.72 1.08
CA THR A 256 17.69 -10.09 1.40
C THR A 256 16.20 -10.28 1.12
N PHE A 257 15.36 -9.32 1.53
CA PHE A 257 13.92 -9.38 1.27
C PHE A 257 13.60 -9.35 -0.23
N ARG A 258 14.29 -8.50 -1.00
CA ARG A 258 14.12 -8.43 -2.45
C ARG A 258 14.53 -9.74 -3.13
N GLU A 259 15.69 -10.29 -2.77
CA GLU A 259 16.18 -11.57 -3.32
C GLU A 259 15.22 -12.73 -3.02
N ASP A 260 14.62 -12.74 -1.83
CA ASP A 260 13.58 -13.69 -1.45
C ASP A 260 12.35 -13.59 -2.37
N ILE A 261 11.80 -12.39 -2.57
CA ILE A 261 10.64 -12.20 -3.45
C ILE A 261 10.96 -12.63 -4.88
N ARG A 262 12.13 -12.27 -5.40
CA ARG A 262 12.58 -12.67 -6.73
C ARG A 262 12.69 -14.19 -6.87
N ARG A 263 13.25 -14.87 -5.86
CA ARG A 263 13.35 -16.34 -5.83
C ARG A 263 11.96 -16.99 -5.85
N GLU A 264 11.04 -16.51 -5.03
CA GLU A 264 9.65 -17.01 -5.01
C GLU A 264 8.92 -16.72 -6.33
N ALA A 265 9.22 -15.60 -7.02
CA ALA A 265 8.62 -15.28 -8.31
C ALA A 265 9.05 -16.28 -9.38
N VAL A 266 10.34 -16.66 -9.39
CA VAL A 266 10.85 -17.72 -10.27
C VAL A 266 10.20 -19.07 -9.97
N VAL A 267 10.03 -19.43 -8.70
CA VAL A 267 9.31 -20.66 -8.29
C VAL A 267 7.86 -20.64 -8.79
N ALA A 268 7.23 -19.46 -8.79
CA ALA A 268 5.88 -19.25 -9.32
C ALA A 268 5.82 -19.16 -10.86
N GLY A 269 6.94 -19.35 -11.58
CA GLY A 269 7.00 -19.31 -13.03
C GLY A 269 6.91 -17.90 -13.63
N ARG A 270 7.19 -16.85 -12.86
CA ARG A 270 7.18 -15.46 -13.30
C ARG A 270 8.59 -14.94 -13.58
N ASN A 271 8.68 -13.94 -14.44
CA ASN A 271 9.88 -13.13 -14.53
C ASN A 271 10.04 -12.31 -13.22
N PRO A 272 11.15 -12.47 -12.48
CA PRO A 272 11.36 -11.74 -11.23
C PRO A 272 11.49 -10.22 -11.42
N ASP A 273 11.78 -9.74 -12.63
CA ASP A 273 11.85 -8.29 -12.93
C ASP A 273 10.46 -7.64 -13.11
N ASP A 274 9.39 -8.45 -13.25
CA ASP A 274 8.00 -7.99 -13.29
C ASP A 274 7.41 -7.72 -11.89
N VAL A 275 8.21 -7.89 -10.84
CA VAL A 275 7.83 -7.73 -9.43
C VAL A 275 8.73 -6.67 -8.78
N LYS A 276 8.23 -5.43 -8.69
CA LYS A 276 8.97 -4.32 -8.08
C LYS A 276 8.83 -4.35 -6.57
N VAL A 277 9.94 -4.37 -5.82
CA VAL A 277 9.92 -4.32 -4.35
C VAL A 277 10.17 -2.90 -3.85
N LEU A 278 9.14 -2.24 -3.32
CA LEU A 278 9.24 -0.87 -2.80
C LEU A 278 9.36 -0.85 -1.29
N PHE A 279 10.40 -0.16 -0.80
CA PHE A 279 10.71 -0.11 0.62
C PHE A 279 10.15 1.14 1.27
N MET A 280 9.46 0.95 2.40
CA MET A 280 8.83 2.03 3.13
C MET A 280 9.86 2.93 3.82
N VAL A 281 9.78 4.23 3.55
CA VAL A 281 10.65 5.28 4.10
C VAL A 281 9.84 6.54 4.43
N SER A 282 10.35 7.35 5.36
CA SER A 282 9.76 8.63 5.76
C SER A 282 10.83 9.72 5.83
N PRO A 283 11.28 10.28 4.68
CA PRO A 283 12.32 11.30 4.67
C PRO A 283 11.97 12.53 5.50
N VAL A 284 12.94 13.07 6.22
CA VAL A 284 12.83 14.33 6.96
C VAL A 284 13.72 15.38 6.31
N LEU A 285 13.10 16.37 5.69
CA LEU A 285 13.78 17.39 4.92
C LEU A 285 13.83 18.75 5.65
N GLY A 286 14.92 19.48 5.41
CA GLY A 286 15.17 20.86 5.83
C GLY A 286 15.93 21.64 4.75
N GLU A 287 16.02 22.97 4.89
CA GLU A 287 16.81 23.80 3.94
C GLU A 287 18.32 23.59 4.16
N THR A 288 18.67 23.26 5.41
CA THR A 288 20.01 22.79 5.81
C THR A 288 19.91 21.41 6.47
N ASP A 289 21.02 20.66 6.48
CA ASP A 289 21.06 19.38 7.20
C ASP A 289 20.79 19.58 8.70
N ALA A 290 21.29 20.67 9.28
CA ALA A 290 21.07 21.02 10.68
C ALA A 290 19.57 21.17 11.01
N GLU A 291 18.82 21.88 10.17
CA GLU A 291 17.36 22.01 10.33
C GLU A 291 16.62 20.69 10.20
N ALA A 292 17.04 19.85 9.24
CA ALA A 292 16.45 18.53 9.04
C ALA A 292 16.67 17.63 10.28
N HIS A 293 17.89 17.64 10.83
CA HIS A 293 18.22 16.92 12.06
C HIS A 293 17.48 17.46 13.28
N GLU A 294 17.33 18.77 13.42
CA GLU A 294 16.51 19.36 14.49
C GLU A 294 15.04 18.93 14.36
N LYS A 295 14.48 18.96 13.13
CA LYS A 295 13.12 18.49 12.85
C LYS A 295 12.95 17.01 13.20
N SER A 296 13.90 16.16 12.82
CA SER A 296 13.92 14.72 13.17
C SER A 296 14.00 14.52 14.69
N ALA A 297 14.88 15.25 15.38
CA ALA A 297 15.00 15.19 16.84
C ALA A 297 13.69 15.58 17.53
N ARG A 298 13.00 16.63 17.07
CA ARG A 298 11.67 17.01 17.60
C ARG A 298 10.61 15.93 17.38
N GLN A 299 10.60 15.27 16.22
CA GLN A 299 9.68 14.16 15.94
C GLN A 299 9.96 12.96 16.85
N LYS A 300 11.23 12.58 17.02
CA LYS A 300 11.65 11.51 17.94
C LYS A 300 11.28 11.83 19.39
N ALA A 301 11.54 13.05 19.84
CA ALA A 301 11.17 13.50 21.19
C ALA A 301 9.65 13.49 21.40
N PHE A 302 8.87 13.90 20.40
CA PHE A 302 7.40 13.80 20.46
C PHE A 302 6.95 12.34 20.59
N ALA A 303 7.48 11.42 19.78
CA ALA A 303 7.14 10.00 19.86
C ALA A 303 7.51 9.38 21.22
N GLN A 304 8.65 9.79 21.80
CA GLN A 304 9.08 9.36 23.14
C GLN A 304 8.20 9.90 24.26
N ALA A 305 7.68 11.13 24.12
CA ALA A 305 6.75 11.73 25.06
C ALA A 305 5.33 11.17 24.96
N HIS A 306 4.98 10.59 23.80
CA HIS A 306 3.66 10.05 23.49
C HIS A 306 3.70 8.57 23.04
N PRO A 307 4.29 7.67 23.86
CA PRO A 307 4.44 6.27 23.47
C PRO A 307 3.09 5.58 23.22
N GLU A 308 2.01 6.02 23.88
CA GLU A 308 0.67 5.48 23.71
C GLU A 308 0.21 5.48 22.25
N LEU A 309 0.56 6.50 21.47
CA LEU A 309 0.18 6.59 20.04
C LEU A 309 0.84 5.47 19.22
N GLY A 310 2.08 5.13 19.57
CA GLY A 310 2.80 4.02 18.99
C GLY A 310 2.22 2.66 19.40
N LEU A 311 1.85 2.51 20.68
CA LEU A 311 1.24 1.28 21.19
C LEU A 311 -0.14 1.03 20.57
N LEU A 312 -0.92 2.08 20.27
CA LEU A 312 -2.18 1.96 19.51
C LEU A 312 -1.95 1.32 18.15
N HIS A 313 -0.92 1.77 17.43
CA HIS A 313 -0.54 1.24 16.13
C HIS A 313 -0.11 -0.23 16.23
N LEU A 314 0.75 -0.57 17.19
CA LEU A 314 1.18 -1.95 17.44
C LEU A 314 0.01 -2.88 17.76
N SER A 315 -0.86 -2.44 18.68
CA SER A 315 -1.99 -3.26 19.15
C SER A 315 -2.98 -3.52 18.02
N ARG A 316 -3.27 -2.50 17.20
CA ARG A 316 -4.18 -2.63 16.05
C ARG A 316 -3.69 -3.68 15.05
N HIS A 317 -2.41 -3.64 14.69
CA HIS A 317 -1.88 -4.49 13.62
C HIS A 317 -1.56 -5.91 14.07
N SER A 318 -1.13 -6.07 15.32
CA SER A 318 -0.86 -7.39 15.90
C SER A 318 -2.10 -8.04 16.54
N GLY A 319 -3.16 -7.28 16.83
CA GLY A 319 -4.29 -7.77 17.62
C GLY A 319 -3.93 -8.10 19.08
N ILE A 320 -2.72 -7.75 19.53
CA ILE A 320 -2.26 -7.95 20.91
C ILE A 320 -2.53 -6.66 21.68
N ASP A 321 -3.14 -6.76 22.85
CA ASP A 321 -3.26 -5.60 23.73
C ASP A 321 -1.91 -5.24 24.33
N PHE A 322 -1.28 -4.16 23.87
CA PHE A 322 -0.01 -3.70 24.44
C PHE A 322 -0.16 -2.89 25.73
N ALA A 323 -1.37 -2.52 26.14
CA ALA A 323 -1.58 -1.84 27.42
C ALA A 323 -1.27 -2.74 28.63
N GLN A 324 -1.28 -4.06 28.42
CA GLN A 324 -0.98 -5.04 29.47
C GLN A 324 0.52 -5.24 29.72
N PHE A 325 1.38 -4.82 28.79
CA PHE A 325 2.83 -4.98 28.94
C PHE A 325 3.47 -3.72 29.51
N PRO A 326 4.35 -3.84 30.52
CA PRO A 326 5.17 -2.72 30.95
C PRO A 326 6.03 -2.24 29.77
N ILE A 327 6.03 -0.93 29.54
CA ILE A 327 6.67 -0.32 28.35
C ILE A 327 8.20 -0.52 28.31
N ASP A 328 8.81 -0.77 29.47
CA ASP A 328 10.24 -0.96 29.67
C ASP A 328 10.62 -2.45 29.88
N GLU A 329 9.66 -3.37 29.68
CA GLU A 329 9.91 -4.81 29.73
C GLU A 329 9.86 -5.44 28.34
N PRO A 330 10.71 -6.45 28.05
CA PRO A 330 10.71 -7.11 26.75
C PRO A 330 9.39 -7.81 26.44
N ILE A 331 8.95 -7.70 25.18
CA ILE A 331 7.78 -8.42 24.68
C ILE A 331 8.08 -9.94 24.72
N PRO A 332 7.22 -10.76 25.35
CA PRO A 332 7.47 -12.20 25.51
C PRO A 332 7.64 -12.93 24.18
N ALA A 333 8.59 -13.86 24.12
CA ALA A 333 8.79 -14.73 22.96
C ALA A 333 7.60 -15.69 22.69
N THR A 334 6.73 -15.88 23.68
CA THR A 334 5.49 -16.66 23.57
C THR A 334 4.33 -15.88 22.96
N ALA A 335 4.50 -14.59 22.67
CA ALA A 335 3.46 -13.80 22.01
C ALA A 335 3.20 -14.34 20.61
N THR A 336 1.94 -14.60 20.29
CA THR A 336 1.49 -15.06 18.97
C THR A 336 0.39 -14.15 18.44
N THR A 337 0.26 -14.05 17.12
CA THR A 337 -0.74 -13.19 16.47
C THR A 337 -1.36 -13.87 15.25
N ASN A 338 -2.68 -13.71 15.07
CA ASN A 338 -3.37 -13.98 13.81
C ASN A 338 -3.36 -12.75 12.86
N GLY A 339 -2.79 -11.62 13.30
CA GLY A 339 -2.62 -10.38 12.56
C GLY A 339 -1.27 -10.28 11.85
N HIS A 340 -0.60 -9.13 11.96
CA HIS A 340 0.66 -8.85 11.25
C HIS A 340 1.87 -9.55 11.89
N GLN A 341 2.14 -10.78 11.45
CA GLN A 341 3.24 -11.62 11.96
C GLN A 341 4.63 -10.98 11.82
N GLN A 342 4.90 -10.26 10.72
CA GLN A 342 6.19 -9.58 10.53
C GLN A 342 6.43 -8.50 11.60
N MET A 343 5.41 -7.73 11.93
CA MET A 343 5.49 -6.69 12.95
C MET A 343 5.76 -7.29 14.33
N LEU A 344 5.07 -8.38 14.68
CA LEU A 344 5.34 -9.07 15.95
C LEU A 344 6.76 -9.64 15.99
N ALA A 345 7.22 -10.27 14.91
CA ALA A 345 8.57 -10.83 14.84
C ALA A 345 9.65 -9.76 15.03
N GLN A 346 9.42 -8.53 14.54
CA GLN A 346 10.32 -7.39 14.76
C GLN A 346 10.26 -6.84 16.19
N ALA A 347 9.17 -7.07 16.92
CA ALA A 347 8.93 -6.55 18.26
C ALA A 347 9.38 -7.52 19.38
N ILE A 348 9.33 -8.84 19.15
CA ILE A 348 9.73 -9.85 20.15
C ILE A 348 11.14 -9.58 20.68
N GLY A 349 11.30 -9.66 22.01
CA GLY A 349 12.57 -9.46 22.69
C GLY A 349 13.01 -7.99 22.83
N LYS A 350 12.34 -7.05 22.17
CA LYS A 350 12.50 -5.61 22.42
C LYS A 350 11.47 -5.15 23.46
N THR A 351 11.80 -4.09 24.18
CA THR A 351 10.81 -3.36 24.96
C THR A 351 9.87 -2.58 24.02
N PRO A 352 8.60 -2.36 24.38
CA PRO A 352 7.73 -1.48 23.60
C PRO A 352 8.38 -0.10 23.39
N ARG A 353 9.07 0.48 24.38
CA ARG A 353 9.79 1.76 24.21
C ARG A 353 10.82 1.72 23.08
N GLU A 354 11.70 0.72 23.07
CA GLU A 354 12.74 0.57 22.04
C GLU A 354 12.12 0.42 20.65
N PHE A 355 11.07 -0.38 20.53
CA PHE A 355 10.36 -0.57 19.28
C PHE A 355 9.79 0.76 18.74
N LEU A 356 9.18 1.57 19.61
CA LEU A 356 8.59 2.86 19.24
C LEU A 356 9.63 3.90 18.83
N THR A 357 10.83 3.88 19.43
CA THR A 357 11.88 4.87 19.12
C THR A 357 12.55 4.70 17.76
N LYS A 358 12.48 3.52 17.13
CA LYS A 358 13.10 3.26 15.83
C LYS A 358 12.29 3.81 14.64
N GLY A 359 11.03 4.18 14.85
CA GLY A 359 10.15 4.66 13.78
C GLY A 359 9.73 3.56 12.80
N THR A 360 8.79 3.86 11.91
CA THR A 360 8.17 2.90 10.98
C THR A 360 8.89 2.78 9.63
N GLY A 361 10.15 3.21 9.54
CA GLY A 361 10.90 3.28 8.28
C GLY A 361 12.08 2.34 8.23
N SER A 362 12.39 1.82 7.05
CA SER A 362 13.53 0.90 6.83
C SER A 362 14.89 1.61 7.02
N LEU A 363 14.91 2.95 6.95
CA LEU A 363 16.10 3.80 6.86
C LEU A 363 15.89 5.14 7.57
N GLU A 364 16.97 5.70 8.12
CA GLU A 364 17.02 7.09 8.58
C GLU A 364 17.46 8.00 7.43
N LEU A 365 16.49 8.67 6.81
CA LEU A 365 16.70 9.62 5.71
C LEU A 365 16.45 11.04 6.21
N VAL A 366 17.51 11.73 6.61
CA VAL A 366 17.43 13.07 7.24
C VAL A 366 18.49 13.97 6.62
N GLY A 367 18.07 15.13 6.11
CA GLY A 367 18.99 16.12 5.54
C GLY A 367 18.31 17.07 4.57
N THR A 368 19.12 17.78 3.77
CA THR A 368 18.63 18.51 2.60
C THR A 368 18.10 17.54 1.53
N PRO A 369 17.30 18.01 0.55
CA PRO A 369 16.94 17.21 -0.61
C PRO A 369 18.14 16.56 -1.33
N ALA A 370 19.27 17.26 -1.42
CA ALA A 370 20.47 16.74 -2.07
C ALA A 370 21.16 15.63 -1.26
N THR A 371 21.18 15.77 0.07
CA THR A 371 21.71 14.79 1.02
C THR A 371 20.87 13.52 0.98
N VAL A 372 19.55 13.64 1.13
CA VAL A 372 18.65 12.48 1.10
C VAL A 372 18.66 11.78 -0.26
N ALA A 373 18.70 12.53 -1.36
CA ALA A 373 18.84 11.93 -2.69
C ALA A 373 20.13 11.12 -2.85
N ALA A 374 21.24 11.54 -2.22
CA ALA A 374 22.49 10.78 -2.20
C ALA A 374 22.35 9.47 -1.40
N GLN A 375 21.74 9.55 -0.22
CA GLN A 375 21.50 8.38 0.64
C GLN A 375 20.62 7.34 -0.06
N MET A 376 19.55 7.78 -0.73
CA MET A 376 18.65 6.89 -1.48
C MET A 376 19.38 6.18 -2.65
N ASP A 377 20.30 6.88 -3.33
CA ASP A 377 21.14 6.32 -4.38
C ASP A 377 22.07 5.23 -3.83
N GLU A 378 22.84 5.56 -2.78
CA GLU A 378 23.77 4.62 -2.13
C GLU A 378 23.06 3.33 -1.68
N VAL A 379 21.88 3.47 -1.07
CA VAL A 379 21.05 2.34 -0.66
C VAL A 379 20.64 1.49 -1.86
N MET A 380 20.15 2.10 -2.94
CA MET A 380 19.67 1.35 -4.11
C MET A 380 20.79 0.66 -4.88
N GLN A 381 22.01 1.19 -4.83
CA GLN A 381 23.20 0.53 -5.34
C GLN A 381 23.54 -0.76 -4.56
N GLU A 382 23.34 -0.78 -3.25
CA GLU A 382 23.55 -1.96 -2.41
C GLU A 382 22.43 -3.00 -2.54
N VAL A 383 21.18 -2.54 -2.49
CA VAL A 383 19.97 -3.38 -2.54
C VAL A 383 19.76 -4.00 -3.92
N GLY A 384 20.22 -3.33 -4.98
CA GLY A 384 20.01 -3.76 -6.35
C GLY A 384 18.63 -3.38 -6.90
N GLY A 385 17.92 -2.44 -6.26
CA GLY A 385 16.90 -1.61 -6.92
C GLY A 385 15.44 -1.76 -6.48
N ASP A 386 14.59 -1.50 -7.46
CA ASP A 386 13.13 -1.35 -7.54
C ASP A 386 12.57 -0.03 -6.97
N GLY A 387 12.83 0.35 -5.72
CA GLY A 387 12.58 1.72 -5.26
C GLY A 387 11.93 1.89 -3.89
N PHE A 388 11.23 3.02 -3.71
CA PHE A 388 10.80 3.48 -2.39
C PHE A 388 9.30 3.79 -2.35
N LEU A 389 8.70 3.44 -1.21
CA LEU A 389 7.35 3.82 -0.85
C LEU A 389 7.41 4.88 0.26
N ILE A 390 7.12 6.13 -0.09
CA ILE A 390 7.20 7.25 0.86
C ILE A 390 5.92 7.29 1.70
N ALA A 391 6.07 7.26 3.02
CA ALA A 391 4.98 7.26 3.99
C ALA A 391 5.06 8.44 4.94
N ASN A 392 3.90 8.98 5.33
CA ASN A 392 3.78 9.91 6.45
C ASN A 392 2.42 9.77 7.14
N PHE A 393 2.44 9.45 8.43
CA PHE A 393 1.23 9.31 9.27
C PHE A 393 0.59 10.67 9.60
N ASP A 394 1.37 11.73 9.62
CA ASP A 394 0.95 13.14 9.72
C ASP A 394 0.94 13.79 8.32
N LEU A 395 0.20 13.20 7.37
CA LEU A 395 0.04 13.72 6.01
C LEU A 395 -0.48 15.17 6.03
N ASN A 396 0.23 16.07 5.35
CA ASN A 396 -0.18 17.44 5.12
C ASN A 396 0.48 17.98 3.84
N ARG A 397 -0.06 19.07 3.28
CA ARG A 397 0.41 19.65 2.01
C ARG A 397 1.87 20.09 2.05
N ARG A 398 2.34 20.58 3.20
CA ARG A 398 3.75 20.98 3.36
C ARG A 398 4.66 19.79 3.14
N TYR A 399 4.39 18.66 3.79
CA TYR A 399 5.20 17.46 3.63
C TYR A 399 5.19 16.94 2.19
N VAL A 400 4.01 16.94 1.55
CA VAL A 400 3.90 16.53 0.14
C VAL A 400 4.75 17.44 -0.76
N SER A 401 4.72 18.76 -0.56
CA SER A 401 5.56 19.71 -1.31
C SER A 401 7.05 19.56 -1.01
N GLU A 402 7.46 19.32 0.24
CA GLU A 402 8.87 19.06 0.59
C GLU A 402 9.42 17.87 -0.23
N ILE A 403 8.61 16.82 -0.42
CA ILE A 403 8.98 15.66 -1.24
C ILE A 403 8.90 15.98 -2.74
N ALA A 404 7.73 16.40 -3.22
CA ALA A 404 7.44 16.56 -4.65
C ALA A 404 8.24 17.70 -5.30
N ASP A 405 8.41 18.82 -4.60
CA ASP A 405 9.06 20.02 -5.13
C ASP A 405 10.51 20.16 -4.63
N GLY A 406 10.91 19.40 -3.61
CA GLY A 406 12.28 19.39 -3.07
C GLY A 406 13.07 18.14 -3.44
N LEU A 407 12.71 17.00 -2.83
CA LEU A 407 13.44 15.74 -2.97
C LEU A 407 13.43 15.19 -4.40
N VAL A 408 12.26 15.13 -5.04
CA VAL A 408 12.16 14.54 -6.38
C VAL A 408 13.01 15.28 -7.42
N PRO A 409 13.01 16.63 -7.51
CA PRO A 409 13.94 17.32 -8.40
C PRO A 409 15.41 17.03 -8.11
N ALA A 410 15.78 16.76 -6.85
CA ALA A 410 17.13 16.34 -6.50
C ALA A 410 17.46 14.92 -6.99
N LEU A 411 16.49 14.00 -6.93
CA LEU A 411 16.59 12.65 -7.49
C LEU A 411 16.69 12.66 -9.03
N GLN A 412 15.86 13.47 -9.70
CA GLN A 412 15.86 13.62 -11.15
C GLN A 412 17.18 14.19 -11.67
N ARG A 413 17.77 15.19 -11.00
CA ARG A 413 19.11 15.72 -11.36
C ARG A 413 20.23 14.67 -11.29
N ARG A 414 20.03 13.60 -10.50
CA ARG A 414 20.94 12.46 -10.41
C ARG A 414 20.59 11.32 -11.38
N GLY A 415 19.50 11.44 -12.15
CA GLY A 415 19.00 10.39 -13.03
C GLY A 415 18.40 9.19 -12.29
N LEU A 416 17.97 9.37 -11.04
CA LEU A 416 17.47 8.30 -10.18
C LEU A 416 15.97 8.03 -10.33
N THR A 417 15.24 8.96 -10.93
CA THR A 417 13.80 8.85 -11.16
C THR A 417 13.46 9.45 -12.51
N ARG A 418 12.37 8.98 -13.12
CA ARG A 418 11.88 9.50 -14.39
C ARG A 418 11.53 11.00 -14.34
N THR A 419 11.61 11.67 -15.49
CA THR A 419 11.21 13.07 -15.67
C THR A 419 9.90 13.23 -16.44
N GLU A 420 9.45 12.17 -17.11
CA GLU A 420 8.22 12.07 -17.86
C GLU A 420 7.62 10.67 -17.72
N TYR A 421 6.33 10.51 -18.06
CA TYR A 421 5.69 9.22 -18.18
C TYR A 421 5.81 8.78 -19.64
N SER A 422 6.33 7.57 -19.88
CA SER A 422 6.56 7.05 -21.24
C SER A 422 5.33 6.33 -21.79
N PHE A 423 4.35 6.00 -20.93
CA PHE A 423 3.16 5.24 -21.30
C PHE A 423 1.88 5.85 -20.71
N ASP A 424 0.73 5.45 -21.25
CA ASP A 424 -0.57 5.88 -20.76
C ASP A 424 -1.07 5.03 -19.58
N THR A 425 -0.72 3.74 -19.56
CA THR A 425 -1.19 2.81 -18.52
C THR A 425 -0.28 2.81 -17.29
N PHE A 426 -0.87 2.53 -16.13
CA PHE A 426 -0.11 2.42 -14.89
C PHE A 426 0.85 1.21 -14.92
N ARG A 427 0.41 0.04 -15.39
CA ARG A 427 1.25 -1.16 -15.50
C ARG A 427 2.51 -0.90 -16.32
N ASP A 428 2.41 -0.29 -17.49
CA ASP A 428 3.56 -0.12 -18.38
C ASP A 428 4.55 0.90 -17.80
N ASN A 429 4.06 1.97 -17.18
CA ASN A 429 4.93 2.90 -16.46
C ASN A 429 5.65 2.22 -15.29
N LEU A 430 4.98 1.35 -14.52
CA LEU A 430 5.59 0.63 -13.40
C LEU A 430 6.62 -0.41 -13.85
N LEU A 431 6.50 -0.93 -15.07
CA LEU A 431 7.41 -1.96 -15.61
C LEU A 431 8.51 -1.39 -16.53
N GLU A 432 8.59 -0.07 -16.67
CA GLU A 432 9.52 0.60 -17.59
C GLU A 432 11.00 0.24 -17.38
N PHE A 433 11.44 0.04 -16.13
CA PHE A 433 12.85 -0.23 -15.80
C PHE A 433 13.07 -1.12 -14.57
#